data_AF-X0WCP8-F1
#
_entry.id   AF-X0WCP8-F1
#
_cell.length_a   1.000
_cell.length_b   1.000
_cell.length_c   1.000
_cell.angle_alpha   90.00
_cell.angle_beta   90.00
_cell.angle_gamma   90.00
#
_symmetry.space_group_name_H-M   'P 1'
#
loop_
_entity.id
_entity.type
_entity.pdbx_description
1 polymer ?
#
loop_
_entity_poly.entity_id
_entity_poly.type
_entity_poly.pdbx_seq_one_letter_code
_entity_poly.pdbx_strand_id
1 'polypeptide(L)'
;MPASTTWATFNKARKTGITKTTKALEALYWGKPAGLVTLAGQTNGFRDLPNAVKTALQGKGLSALEIDHIKKWPNGQKEDVRKALVNAMTSGPGHAVLFRWKLHDGTREITVVDTGANLTTITFYSPWSKVRPVRADDVTVDV
;
A
#
# COMPACT_ATOMS: atom_id res chain seq x y z
N MET A 1 6.91 -4.21 4.98
CA MET A 1 7.22 -5.29 4.01
C MET A 1 7.09 -6.60 4.77
N PRO A 2 6.55 -7.68 4.17
CA PRO A 2 6.47 -8.96 4.86
C PRO A 2 7.86 -9.58 5.04
N ALA A 3 7.96 -10.51 5.99
CA ALA A 3 9.07 -11.45 6.07
C ALA A 3 9.24 -12.22 4.75
N SER A 4 10.46 -12.70 4.48
CA SER A 4 10.89 -13.28 3.20
C SER A 4 11.15 -12.27 2.07
N THR A 5 11.34 -10.99 2.41
CA THR A 5 11.84 -9.98 1.47
C THR A 5 13.36 -9.98 1.47
N THR A 6 13.99 -10.33 0.35
CA THR A 6 15.46 -10.31 0.25
C THR A 6 16.05 -8.91 0.43
N TRP A 7 17.27 -8.81 0.97
CA TRP A 7 17.98 -7.53 1.08
C TRP A 7 18.11 -6.78 -0.25
N ALA A 8 18.28 -7.50 -1.36
CA ALA A 8 18.32 -6.91 -2.70
C ALA A 8 16.98 -6.24 -3.06
N THR A 9 15.86 -6.92 -2.77
CA THR A 9 14.51 -6.40 -3.00
C THR A 9 14.23 -5.19 -2.11
N PHE A 10 14.59 -5.27 -0.83
CA PHE A 10 14.47 -4.17 0.13
C PHE A 10 15.26 -2.94 -0.32
N ASN A 11 16.53 -3.11 -0.71
CA ASN A 11 17.38 -2.00 -1.15
C ASN A 11 16.86 -1.35 -2.44
N LYS A 12 16.33 -2.15 -3.37
CA LYS A 12 15.67 -1.63 -4.57
C LYS A 12 14.43 -0.81 -4.21
N ALA A 13 13.59 -1.32 -3.33
CA ALA A 13 12.41 -0.62 -2.85
C ALA A 13 12.77 0.67 -2.09
N ARG A 14 13.83 0.67 -1.27
CA ARG A 14 14.33 1.85 -0.56
C ARG A 14 14.77 2.96 -1.51
N LYS A 15 15.42 2.60 -2.63
CA LYS A 15 15.88 3.57 -3.64
C LYS A 15 14.75 4.10 -4.52
N THR A 16 13.80 3.24 -4.89
CA THR A 16 12.76 3.57 -5.88
C THR A 16 11.45 4.04 -5.24
N GLY A 17 11.25 3.73 -3.97
CA GLY A 17 9.98 3.83 -3.26
C GLY A 17 8.91 2.86 -3.74
N ILE A 18 9.29 1.82 -4.50
CA ILE A 18 8.36 0.88 -5.12
C ILE A 18 8.55 -0.51 -4.52
N THR A 19 7.50 -1.03 -3.90
CA THR A 19 7.40 -2.40 -3.39
C THR A 19 6.46 -3.23 -4.27
N LYS A 20 6.41 -4.55 -4.08
CA LYS A 20 5.38 -5.38 -4.72
C LYS A 20 3.97 -4.93 -4.32
N THR A 21 3.76 -4.61 -3.03
CA THR A 21 2.50 -4.08 -2.53
C THR A 21 2.10 -2.78 -3.20
N THR A 22 3.01 -1.81 -3.33
CA THR A 22 2.68 -0.53 -3.99
C THR A 22 2.35 -0.73 -5.46
N LYS A 23 3.12 -1.55 -6.19
CA LYS A 23 2.82 -1.89 -7.59
C LYS A 23 1.45 -2.56 -7.75
N ALA A 24 1.13 -3.51 -6.88
CA ALA A 24 -0.13 -4.23 -6.94
C ALA A 24 -1.33 -3.30 -6.68
N LEU A 25 -1.21 -2.40 -5.69
CA LEU A 25 -2.23 -1.39 -5.41
C LEU A 25 -2.39 -0.41 -6.58
N GLU A 26 -1.30 0.09 -7.16
CA GLU A 26 -1.35 0.94 -8.37
C GLU A 26 -2.07 0.23 -9.52
N ALA A 27 -1.67 -1.00 -9.83
CA ALA A 27 -2.27 -1.78 -10.92
C ALA A 27 -3.73 -2.14 -10.65
N LEU A 28 -4.13 -2.25 -9.38
CA LEU A 28 -5.50 -2.52 -8.97
C LEU A 28 -6.41 -1.31 -9.21
N TYR A 29 -5.91 -0.10 -8.92
CA TYR A 29 -6.68 1.14 -9.00
C TYR A 29 -6.49 1.94 -10.29
N TRP A 30 -5.51 1.58 -11.14
CA TRP A 30 -5.23 2.25 -12.42
C TRP A 30 -6.48 2.44 -13.30
N GLY A 31 -7.30 1.40 -13.43
CA GLY A 31 -8.50 1.43 -14.26
C GLY A 31 -9.78 1.87 -13.53
N LYS A 32 -9.70 2.28 -12.26
CA LYS A 32 -10.85 2.63 -11.41
C LYS A 32 -12.06 1.69 -11.58
N PRO A 33 -11.89 0.35 -11.44
CA PRO A 33 -12.98 -0.58 -11.70
C PRO A 33 -14.14 -0.31 -10.74
N ALA A 34 -15.35 -0.13 -11.29
CA ALA A 34 -16.52 0.35 -10.55
C ALA A 34 -16.79 -0.44 -9.24
N GLY A 35 -16.62 -1.76 -9.25
CA GLY A 35 -16.78 -2.58 -8.04
C GLY A 35 -15.81 -2.23 -6.91
N LEU A 36 -14.56 -1.85 -7.23
CA LEU A 36 -13.59 -1.40 -6.22
C LEU A 36 -13.88 0.02 -5.74
N VAL A 37 -14.44 0.88 -6.61
CA VAL A 37 -14.90 2.22 -6.24
C VAL A 37 -16.00 2.12 -5.18
N THR A 38 -17.01 1.28 -5.44
CA THR A 38 -18.11 1.03 -4.50
C THR A 38 -17.58 0.47 -3.17
N LEU A 39 -16.67 -0.51 -3.21
CA LEU A 39 -16.09 -1.10 -1.99
C LEU A 39 -15.27 -0.09 -1.19
N ALA A 40 -14.47 0.76 -1.82
CA ALA A 40 -13.72 1.80 -1.11
C ALA A 40 -14.66 2.86 -0.50
N GLY A 41 -15.82 3.11 -1.12
CA GLY A 41 -16.85 4.00 -0.61
C GLY A 41 -17.53 3.50 0.68
N GLN A 42 -17.48 2.19 0.96
CA GLN A 42 -18.08 1.61 2.16
C GLN A 42 -17.26 1.96 3.42
N THR A 43 -17.96 2.26 4.52
CA THR A 43 -17.35 2.37 5.85
C THR A 43 -16.62 1.06 6.18
N ASN A 44 -15.35 1.13 6.58
CA ASN A 44 -14.46 -0.03 6.80
C ASN A 44 -14.11 -0.85 5.54
N GLY A 45 -14.39 -0.38 4.32
CA GLY A 45 -14.13 -1.11 3.07
C GLY A 45 -12.67 -1.50 2.82
N PHE A 46 -11.73 -0.91 3.57
CA PHE A 46 -10.30 -1.26 3.55
C PHE A 46 -9.81 -1.87 4.88
N ARG A 47 -10.64 -1.93 5.93
CA ARG A 47 -10.24 -2.40 7.28
C ARG A 47 -9.98 -3.90 7.30
N ASP A 48 -10.91 -4.69 6.75
CA ASP A 48 -10.85 -6.16 6.76
C ASP A 48 -10.31 -6.75 5.45
N LEU A 49 -9.97 -5.89 4.47
CA LEU A 49 -9.71 -6.23 3.07
C LEU A 49 -10.78 -7.20 2.53
N PRO A 50 -11.87 -6.72 1.91
CA PRO A 50 -12.90 -7.59 1.34
C PRO A 50 -12.31 -8.70 0.45
N ASN A 51 -12.92 -9.89 0.43
CA ASN A 51 -12.39 -11.02 -0.35
C ASN A 51 -12.17 -10.67 -1.83
N ALA A 52 -13.06 -9.88 -2.42
CA ALA A 52 -12.87 -9.38 -3.79
C ALA A 52 -11.56 -8.59 -3.97
N VAL A 53 -11.20 -7.74 -3.00
CA VAL A 53 -9.94 -6.97 -3.02
C VAL A 53 -8.74 -7.91 -2.85
N LYS A 54 -8.84 -8.91 -1.96
CA LYS A 54 -7.79 -9.92 -1.78
C LYS A 54 -7.54 -10.68 -3.07
N THR A 55 -8.58 -11.24 -3.68
CA THR A 55 -8.48 -11.97 -4.96
C THR A 55 -7.91 -11.10 -6.06
N ALA A 56 -8.32 -9.83 -6.14
CA ALA A 56 -7.80 -8.91 -7.14
C ALA A 56 -6.30 -8.62 -6.92
N LEU A 57 -5.86 -8.41 -5.66
CA LEU A 57 -4.45 -8.24 -5.31
C LEU A 57 -3.61 -9.51 -5.58
N GLN A 58 -4.16 -10.70 -5.34
CA GLN A 58 -3.53 -11.97 -5.73
C GLN A 58 -3.37 -12.06 -7.25
N GLY A 59 -4.39 -11.67 -7.99
CA GLY A 59 -4.32 -11.55 -9.45
C GLY A 59 -3.31 -10.51 -9.95
N LYS A 60 -2.87 -9.58 -9.09
CA LYS A 60 -1.75 -8.64 -9.36
C LYS A 60 -0.40 -9.15 -8.83
N GLY A 61 -0.33 -10.39 -8.37
CA GLY A 61 0.92 -11.07 -7.98
C GLY A 61 1.30 -10.91 -6.51
N LEU A 62 0.40 -10.46 -5.63
CA LEU A 62 0.65 -10.52 -4.19
C LEU A 62 0.42 -11.92 -3.64
N SER A 63 1.42 -12.40 -2.89
CA SER A 63 1.33 -13.60 -2.07
C SER A 63 0.39 -13.41 -0.87
N ALA A 64 0.00 -14.53 -0.25
CA ALA A 64 -0.79 -14.51 0.99
C ALA A 64 -0.08 -13.74 2.12
N LEU A 65 1.25 -13.84 2.22
CA LEU A 65 2.06 -13.12 3.21
C LEU A 65 2.02 -11.60 3.00
N GLU A 66 2.07 -11.15 1.75
CA GLU A 66 1.97 -9.72 1.41
C GLU A 66 0.58 -9.17 1.74
N ILE A 67 -0.47 -9.95 1.47
CA ILE A 67 -1.84 -9.56 1.79
C ILE A 67 -2.06 -9.54 3.31
N ASP A 68 -1.53 -10.51 4.03
CA ASP A 68 -1.57 -10.54 5.49
C ASP A 68 -0.84 -9.34 6.11
N HIS A 69 0.28 -8.95 5.51
CA HIS A 69 1.00 -7.74 5.91
C HIS A 69 0.17 -6.46 5.71
N ILE A 70 -0.60 -6.34 4.62
CA ILE A 70 -1.54 -5.22 4.44
C ILE A 70 -2.64 -5.24 5.52
N LYS A 71 -3.15 -6.42 5.89
CA LYS A 71 -4.14 -6.53 6.97
C LYS A 71 -3.60 -6.06 8.32
N LYS A 72 -2.30 -6.16 8.55
CA LYS A 72 -1.66 -5.70 9.79
C LYS A 72 -1.46 -4.19 9.84
N TRP A 73 -1.69 -3.46 8.74
CA TRP A 73 -1.59 -2.01 8.76
C TRP A 73 -2.51 -1.39 9.82
N PRO A 74 -2.07 -0.31 10.50
CA PRO A 74 -2.92 0.42 11.44
C PRO A 74 -4.24 0.84 10.81
N ASN A 75 -5.34 0.77 11.57
CA ASN A 75 -6.67 1.11 11.04
C ASN A 75 -6.76 2.57 10.56
N GLY A 76 -6.06 3.50 11.23
CA GLY A 76 -5.96 4.89 10.78
C GLY A 76 -5.35 5.01 9.38
N GLN A 77 -4.21 4.35 9.15
CA GLN A 77 -3.56 4.30 7.84
C GLN A 77 -4.45 3.68 6.76
N LYS A 78 -5.17 2.60 7.07
CA LYS A 78 -6.12 2.00 6.12
C LYS A 78 -7.26 2.96 5.76
N GLU A 79 -7.72 3.74 6.72
CA GLU A 79 -8.77 4.74 6.51
C GLU A 79 -8.27 5.94 5.68
N ASP A 80 -7.03 6.39 5.90
CA ASP A 80 -6.39 7.43 5.08
C ASP A 80 -6.25 6.99 3.62
N VAL A 81 -5.80 5.74 3.40
CA VAL A 81 -5.76 5.13 2.06
C VAL A 81 -7.14 5.09 1.42
N ARG A 82 -8.16 4.64 2.17
CA ARG A 82 -9.54 4.54 1.69
C ARG A 82 -10.06 5.91 1.24
N LYS A 83 -9.90 6.95 2.07
CA LYS A 83 -10.33 8.32 1.75
C LYS A 83 -9.61 8.87 0.53
N ALA A 84 -8.30 8.68 0.45
CA ALA A 84 -7.49 9.11 -0.69
C ALA A 84 -7.93 8.44 -2.00
N LEU A 85 -8.21 7.13 -1.94
CA LEU A 85 -8.72 6.36 -3.08
C LEU A 85 -10.10 6.86 -3.52
N VAL A 86 -11.04 7.03 -2.59
CA VAL A 86 -12.39 7.53 -2.91
C VAL A 86 -12.29 8.89 -3.58
N ASN A 87 -11.52 9.81 -3.00
CA ASN A 87 -11.33 11.15 -3.56
C ASN A 87 -10.82 11.06 -5.01
N ALA A 88 -9.68 10.40 -5.22
CA ALA A 88 -9.07 10.25 -6.54
C ALA A 88 -9.98 9.54 -7.56
N MET A 89 -10.79 8.58 -7.12
CA MET A 89 -11.73 7.88 -7.99
C MET A 89 -12.91 8.77 -8.40
N THR A 90 -13.29 9.75 -7.57
CA THR A 90 -14.36 10.71 -7.84
C THR A 90 -13.91 12.01 -8.52
N SER A 91 -12.62 12.36 -8.51
CA SER A 91 -12.09 13.62 -9.06
C SER A 91 -12.15 13.74 -10.60
N GLY A 92 -12.55 12.69 -11.32
CA GLY A 92 -12.77 12.71 -12.77
C GLY A 92 -11.99 11.65 -13.55
N PRO A 93 -12.26 11.56 -14.88
CA PRO A 93 -11.55 10.64 -15.76
C PRO A 93 -10.07 11.04 -15.87
N GLY A 94 -9.16 10.07 -15.73
CA GLY A 94 -7.72 10.30 -15.87
C GLY A 94 -6.95 10.63 -14.58
N HIS A 95 -7.63 10.87 -13.44
CA HIS A 95 -6.93 11.09 -12.17
C HIS A 95 -6.28 9.78 -11.68
N ALA A 96 -4.95 9.73 -11.65
CA ALA A 96 -4.19 8.53 -11.30
C ALA A 96 -3.93 8.45 -9.78
N VAL A 97 -3.72 7.23 -9.28
CA VAL A 97 -3.30 6.99 -7.89
C VAL A 97 -1.97 6.27 -7.91
N LEU A 98 -0.97 6.87 -7.26
CA LEU A 98 0.35 6.27 -7.08
C LEU A 98 0.56 5.89 -5.62
N PHE A 99 1.19 4.74 -5.41
CA PHE A 99 1.57 4.25 -4.10
C PHE A 99 3.09 4.23 -3.99
N ARG A 100 3.60 4.81 -2.92
CA ARG A 100 5.03 4.86 -2.64
C ARG A 100 5.31 4.40 -1.23
N TRP A 101 6.55 3.97 -1.01
CA TRP A 101 7.05 3.59 0.30
C TRP A 101 8.39 4.27 0.55
N LYS A 102 8.63 4.72 1.78
CA LYS A 102 9.90 5.31 2.19
C LYS A 102 10.24 4.90 3.63
N LEU A 103 11.52 4.98 3.95
CA LEU A 103 12.00 4.91 5.32
C LEU A 103 12.18 6.31 5.88
N HIS A 104 12.02 6.46 7.18
CA HIS A 104 12.29 7.72 7.89
C HIS A 104 12.82 7.45 9.30
N ASP A 105 13.35 8.49 9.94
CA ASP A 105 14.01 8.40 11.25
C ASP A 105 13.05 8.56 12.45
N GLY A 106 11.74 8.59 12.18
CA GLY A 106 10.72 8.66 13.24
C GLY A 106 10.53 7.32 13.95
N THR A 107 9.56 7.27 14.86
CA THR A 107 9.29 6.10 15.70
C THR A 107 7.97 5.38 15.37
N ARG A 108 7.14 5.94 14.49
CA ARG A 108 5.82 5.43 14.13
C ARG A 108 5.61 5.50 12.62
N GLU A 109 4.78 4.61 12.09
CA GLU A 109 4.28 4.69 10.73
C GLU A 109 3.57 6.01 10.47
N ILE A 110 3.81 6.55 9.28
CA ILE A 110 3.10 7.73 8.79
C ILE A 110 2.60 7.43 7.39
N THR A 111 1.36 7.81 7.10
CA THR A 111 0.85 7.84 5.73
C THR A 111 0.64 9.28 5.33
N VAL A 112 1.28 9.68 4.23
CA VAL A 112 1.12 11.01 3.66
C VAL A 112 0.38 10.89 2.34
N VAL A 113 -0.70 11.65 2.20
CA VAL A 113 -1.50 11.73 0.98
C VAL A 113 -1.29 13.10 0.37
N ASP A 114 -0.70 13.13 -0.83
CA ASP A 114 -0.57 14.33 -1.64
C ASP A 114 -1.54 14.24 -2.81
N THR A 115 -2.45 15.20 -2.93
CA THR A 115 -3.48 15.23 -3.99
C THR A 115 -3.34 16.49 -4.81
N GLY A 116 -2.85 16.31 -6.05
CA GLY A 116 -2.87 17.33 -7.08
C GLY A 116 -4.08 17.21 -7.99
N ALA A 117 -4.10 18.00 -9.08
CA ALA A 117 -5.25 18.10 -9.98
C ALA A 117 -5.61 16.78 -10.70
N ASN A 118 -4.62 15.98 -11.09
CA ASN A 118 -4.82 14.73 -11.85
C ASN A 118 -4.09 13.53 -11.22
N LEU A 119 -3.55 13.69 -10.02
CA LEU A 119 -2.71 12.68 -9.40
C LEU A 119 -2.83 12.73 -7.88
N THR A 120 -3.08 11.58 -7.28
CA THR A 120 -2.96 11.37 -5.83
C THR A 120 -1.79 10.43 -5.57
N THR A 121 -0.82 10.87 -4.78
CA THR A 121 0.29 10.04 -4.31
C THR A 121 0.10 9.70 -2.84
N ILE A 122 0.00 8.41 -2.53
CA ILE A 122 -0.07 7.88 -1.17
C ILE A 122 1.30 7.32 -0.83
N THR A 123 1.99 7.95 0.12
CA THR A 123 3.32 7.50 0.56
C THR A 123 3.25 6.91 1.97
N PHE A 124 3.64 5.64 2.09
CA PHE A 124 3.82 4.95 3.35
C PHE A 124 5.24 5.18 3.87
N TYR A 125 5.36 5.77 5.05
CA TYR A 125 6.62 5.94 5.74
C TYR A 125 6.71 4.91 6.86
N SER A 126 7.70 4.03 6.78
CA SER A 126 8.03 3.08 7.84
C SER A 126 9.28 3.56 8.58
N PRO A 127 9.32 3.49 9.91
CA PRO A 127 10.50 3.93 10.64
C PRO A 127 11.65 2.92 10.48
N TRP A 128 12.90 3.41 10.42
CA TRP A 128 14.08 2.54 10.40
C TRP A 128 14.12 1.56 11.57
N SER A 129 13.58 1.98 12.73
CA SER A 129 13.50 1.16 13.94
C SER A 129 12.67 -0.12 13.78
N LYS A 130 11.83 -0.23 12.73
CA LYS A 130 11.02 -1.42 12.42
C LYS A 130 11.61 -2.33 11.35
N VAL A 131 12.79 -2.00 10.81
CA VAL A 131 13.54 -2.88 9.91
C VAL A 131 14.24 -3.96 10.75
N ARG A 132 14.03 -5.23 10.42
CA ARG A 132 14.62 -6.37 11.14
C ARG A 132 15.18 -7.40 10.17
N PRO A 133 16.44 -7.84 10.32
CA PRO A 133 16.89 -9.06 9.65
C PRO A 133 16.10 -10.24 10.22
N VAL A 134 15.58 -11.09 9.33
CA VAL A 134 14.88 -12.33 9.71
C VAL A 134 15.82 -13.52 9.59
N ARG A 135 16.63 -13.54 8.52
CA ARG A 135 17.68 -14.51 8.23
C ARG A 135 18.86 -13.79 7.60
N ALA A 136 19.94 -14.52 7.30
CA ALA A 136 21.14 -13.96 6.68
C ALA A 136 20.86 -13.15 5.40
N ASP A 137 19.84 -13.53 4.63
CA ASP A 137 19.49 -12.97 3.33
C ASP A 137 18.12 -12.25 3.29
N ASP A 138 17.41 -12.20 4.41
CA ASP A 138 16.01 -11.77 4.51
C ASP A 138 15.81 -10.63 5.52
N VAL A 139 14.93 -9.70 5.17
CA VAL A 139 14.53 -8.54 5.97
C VAL A 139 13.01 -8.39 6.00
N THR A 140 12.49 -8.04 7.18
CA THR A 140 11.10 -7.61 7.36
C THR A 140 11.05 -6.14 7.75
N VAL A 141 9.92 -5.50 7.47
CA VAL A 141 9.59 -4.19 8.04
C VAL A 141 8.25 -4.35 8.73
N ASP A 142 8.30 -4.40 10.05
CA ASP A 142 7.12 -4.60 10.88
C ASP A 142 6.16 -3.42 10.74
N VAL A 143 4.88 -3.68 10.99
CA VAL A 143 3.78 -2.70 10.97
C VAL A 143 3.10 -2.72 12.33
#